data_AF-A0AAW0RH03-F1
#
_entry.id   AF-A0AAW0RH03-F1
#
_cell.length_a   1.000
_cell.length_b   1.000
_cell.length_c   1.000
_cell.angle_alpha   90.00
_cell.angle_beta   90.00
_cell.angle_gamma   90.00
#
_symmetry.space_group_name_H-M   'P 1'
#
loop_
_entity.id
_entity.type
_entity.pdbx_description
1 polymer ?
#
loop_
_entity_poly.entity_id
_entity_poly.type
_entity_poly.pdbx_seq_one_letter_code
_entity_poly.pdbx_strand_id
1 'polypeptide(L)' 'MSPTAVESTSAIPILTKGKVAAPLQVTGALKDFESVEISPSIGREYPTADLAEILKAPNSDELIRDLAVT' A
#
# COMPACT_ATOMS: atom_id res chain seq x y z
N MET A 1 12.55 -52.55 -27.58
CA MET A 1 11.36 -51.69 -27.61
C MET A 1 10.98 -51.40 -26.17
N SER A 2 11.36 -50.23 -25.65
CA SER A 2 11.05 -49.78 -24.28
C SER A 2 9.81 -48.87 -24.32
N PRO A 3 8.77 -49.12 -23.52
CA PRO A 3 7.56 -48.31 -23.55
C PRO A 3 7.80 -46.94 -22.89
N THR A 4 7.32 -45.89 -23.56
CA THR A 4 7.36 -44.49 -23.13
C THR A 4 6.54 -44.29 -21.85
N ALA A 5 7.13 -43.66 -20.83
CA ALA A 5 6.42 -43.16 -19.67
C ALA A 5 5.58 -41.94 -20.08
N VAL A 6 4.26 -42.01 -19.89
CA VAL A 6 3.35 -40.87 -20.01
C VAL A 6 3.43 -40.10 -18.68
N GLU A 7 4.26 -39.07 -18.64
CA GLU A 7 4.36 -38.18 -17.50
C GLU A 7 3.15 -37.22 -17.52
N SER A 8 2.18 -37.51 -16.65
CA SER A 8 1.02 -36.64 -16.45
C SER A 8 1.46 -35.40 -15.67
N THR A 9 1.87 -34.35 -16.37
CA THR A 9 2.12 -33.04 -15.78
C THR A 9 0.78 -32.44 -15.32
N SER A 10 0.56 -32.46 -14.01
CA SER A 10 -0.52 -31.74 -13.34
C SER A 10 -0.28 -30.24 -13.52
N ALA A 11 -1.14 -29.56 -14.27
CA ALA A 11 -1.07 -28.12 -14.46
C ALA A 11 -1.44 -27.42 -13.13
N ILE A 12 -0.45 -26.83 -12.47
CA ILE A 12 -0.66 -25.93 -11.33
C ILE A 12 -1.33 -24.66 -11.87
N PRO A 13 -2.47 -24.19 -11.33
CA PRO A 13 -3.07 -22.94 -11.77
C PRO A 13 -2.10 -21.80 -11.47
N ILE A 14 -1.62 -21.15 -12.52
CA ILE A 14 -0.79 -19.94 -12.42
C ILE A 14 -1.70 -18.83 -11.88
N LEU A 15 -1.42 -18.34 -10.68
CA LEU A 15 -2.05 -17.15 -10.11
C LEU A 15 -1.67 -15.96 -10.99
N THR A 16 -2.51 -15.63 -11.97
CA THR A 16 -2.38 -14.41 -12.76
C THR A 16 -2.45 -13.24 -11.79
N LYS A 17 -1.37 -12.44 -11.78
CA LYS A 17 -1.23 -11.25 -10.93
C LYS A 17 -2.53 -10.45 -11.01
N GLY A 18 -3.23 -10.34 -9.88
CA GLY A 18 -4.49 -9.62 -9.78
C GLY A 18 -4.35 -8.19 -10.32
N LYS A 19 -5.49 -7.57 -10.69
CA LYS A 19 -5.55 -6.19 -11.19
C LYS A 19 -4.53 -5.32 -10.46
N VAL A 20 -3.60 -4.73 -11.20
CA VAL A 20 -2.65 -3.76 -10.65
C VAL A 20 -3.48 -2.61 -10.09
N ALA A 21 -3.42 -2.42 -8.77
CA ALA A 21 -4.08 -1.30 -8.12
C ALA A 21 -3.50 0.00 -8.69
N ALA A 22 -4.36 0.98 -8.95
CA ALA A 22 -3.90 2.29 -9.38
C ALA A 22 -2.97 2.90 -8.32
N PRO A 23 -2.03 3.78 -8.70
CA PRO A 23 -1.22 4.51 -7.74
C PRO A 23 -2.07 5.21 -6.68
N LEU A 24 -1.58 5.26 -5.45
CA LEU A 24 -2.26 5.98 -4.37
C LEU A 24 -2.35 7.47 -4.73
N GLN A 25 -3.53 8.04 -4.52
CA GLN A 25 -3.79 9.45 -4.77
C GLN A 25 -3.66 10.24 -3.48
N VAL A 26 -2.92 11.35 -3.54
CA VAL A 26 -2.78 12.30 -2.43
C VAL A 26 -4.05 13.16 -2.39
N THR A 27 -4.72 13.16 -1.25
CA THR A 27 -5.97 13.89 -1.00
C THR A 27 -5.71 15.28 -0.42
N GLY A 28 -4.58 15.48 0.26
CA GLY A 28 -4.22 16.72 0.95
C GLY A 28 -4.79 16.82 2.37
N ALA A 29 -5.30 15.73 2.94
CA ALA A 29 -5.91 15.67 4.26
C ALA A 29 -4.92 16.00 5.39
N LEU A 30 -3.61 15.81 5.17
CA LEU A 30 -2.56 16.12 6.15
C LEU A 30 -2.00 17.55 6.03
N LYS A 31 -2.53 18.41 5.15
CA LYS A 31 -1.96 19.73 4.85
C LYS A 31 -1.91 20.67 6.06
N ASP A 32 -2.88 20.57 6.95
CA ASP A 32 -3.01 21.43 8.13
C ASP A 32 -2.25 20.89 9.35
N PHE A 33 -1.66 19.69 9.26
CA PHE A 33 -0.86 19.12 10.33
C PHE A 33 0.53 19.76 10.37
N GLU A 34 1.01 20.02 11.58
CA GLU A 34 2.40 20.38 11.78
C GLU A 34 3.29 19.23 11.31
N SER A 35 4.24 19.55 10.42
CA SER A 35 5.07 18.54 9.81
C SER A 35 6.51 19.00 9.60
N VAL A 36 7.41 18.03 9.68
CA VAL A 36 8.86 18.24 9.56
C VAL A 36 9.39 17.34 8.45
N GLU A 37 10.05 17.92 7.47
CA GLU A 37 10.63 17.18 6.35
C GLU A 37 12.01 16.65 6.77
N ILE A 38 12.16 15.32 6.84
CA ILE A 38 13.39 14.69 7.35
C ILE A 38 14.40 14.51 6.21
N SER A 39 14.03 13.77 5.18
CA SER A 39 14.84 13.61 3.96
C SER A 39 14.01 12.99 2.84
N PRO A 40 14.40 13.16 1.56
CA PRO A 40 13.63 12.62 0.43
C PRO A 40 13.42 11.10 0.46
N SER A 41 14.29 10.35 1.14
CA SER A 41 14.22 8.88 1.23
C SER A 41 13.49 8.36 2.47
N ILE A 42 13.30 9.21 3.50
CA ILE A 42 12.63 8.84 4.76
C ILE A 42 11.21 9.42 4.80
N GLY A 43 11.02 10.60 4.21
CA GLY A 43 9.75 11.30 4.14
C GLY A 43 9.64 12.40 5.19
N ARG A 44 8.43 12.55 5.71
CA ARG A 44 7.98 13.64 6.57
C ARG A 44 7.40 13.11 7.89
N GLU A 45 7.69 13.77 8.99
CA GLU A 45 7.17 13.45 10.32
C GLU A 45 6.04 14.41 10.71
N TYR A 46 5.09 13.93 11.52
CA TYR A 46 3.95 14.68 12.06
C TYR A 46 3.96 14.63 13.60
N PRO A 47 4.76 15.48 14.28
CA PRO A 47 5.08 15.31 15.70
C PRO A 47 3.88 15.45 16.65
N THR A 48 2.89 16.25 16.25
CA THR A 48 1.71 16.57 17.06
C THR A 48 0.46 15.79 16.67
N ALA A 49 0.56 14.92 15.65
CA ALA A 49 -0.57 14.11 15.20
C ALA A 49 -0.89 12.98 16.18
N ASP A 50 -2.15 12.85 16.58
CA ASP A 50 -2.64 11.70 17.34
C ASP A 50 -3.18 10.62 16.40
N LEU A 51 -2.49 9.48 16.36
CA LEU A 51 -2.90 8.32 15.56
C LEU A 51 -4.28 7.78 15.96
N ALA A 52 -4.65 7.83 17.24
CA ALA A 52 -5.95 7.36 17.70
C ALA A 52 -7.07 8.26 17.20
N GLU A 53 -6.84 9.57 17.09
CA GLU A 53 -7.78 10.52 16.50
C GLU A 53 -7.90 10.31 14.99
N ILE A 54 -6.77 10.13 14.29
CA ILE A 54 -6.74 9.84 12.85
C ILE A 54 -7.58 8.59 12.52
N LEU A 55 -7.43 7.52 13.30
CA LEU A 55 -8.17 6.27 13.09
C LEU A 55 -9.68 6.39 13.38
N LYS A 56 -10.09 7.36 14.20
CA LYS A 56 -11.49 7.59 14.57
C LYS A 56 -12.15 8.70 13.76
N ALA A 57 -11.37 9.49 13.03
CA ALA A 57 -11.85 10.61 12.25
C ALA A 57 -12.80 10.15 11.14
N PRO A 58 -13.81 10.96 10.77
CA PRO A 58 -14.75 10.62 9.70
C PRO A 58 -14.06 10.47 8.33
N ASN A 59 -12.88 11.07 8.14
CA ASN A 59 -12.04 10.98 6.96
C ASN A 59 -10.75 10.14 7.22
N SER A 60 -10.82 9.18 8.14
CA SER A 60 -9.67 8.32 8.51
C SER A 60 -8.97 7.71 7.29
N ASP A 61 -9.73 7.23 6.32
CA ASP A 61 -9.20 6.58 5.13
C ASP A 61 -8.36 7.53 4.27
N GLU A 62 -8.75 8.80 4.19
CA GLU A 62 -8.00 9.83 3.45
C GLU A 62 -6.72 10.20 4.18
N LEU A 63 -6.80 10.38 5.51
CA LEU A 63 -5.65 10.69 6.36
C LEU A 63 -4.60 9.58 6.33
N ILE A 64 -5.03 8.32 6.48
CA ILE A 64 -4.13 7.16 6.43
C ILE A 64 -3.51 7.03 5.05
N ARG A 65 -4.27 7.31 3.99
CA ARG A 65 -3.78 7.19 2.62
C ARG A 65 -2.74 8.26 2.32
N ASP A 66 -2.92 9.48 2.79
CA ASP A 66 -1.92 10.54 2.67
C ASP A 66 -0.66 10.21 3.49
N LEU A 67 -0.82 9.67 4.70
CA LEU A 67 0.31 9.26 5.55
C LEU A 67 1.16 8.17 4.90
N ALA A 68 0.53 7.28 4.13
CA ALA A 68 1.23 6.23 3.40
C ALA A 68 1.98 6.72 2.16
N VAL A 69 1.70 7.95 1.68
CA VAL A 69 2.33 8.52 0.47
C VAL A 69 3.47 9.49 0.79
N THR A 70 3.46 10.12 1.97
CA THR A 70 4.44 11.14 2.42
C THR A 70 5.78 10.56 2.85
#